data_AF-A0A7G5H2G6-F1
#
_entry.id   AF-A0A7G5H2G6-F1
#
_cell.length_a   1.000
_cell.length_b   1.000
_cell.length_c   1.000
_cell.angle_alpha   90.00
_cell.angle_beta   90.00
_cell.angle_gamma   90.00
#
_symmetry.space_group_name_H-M   'P 1'
#
loop_
_entity.id
_entity.type
_entity.pdbx_description
1 polymer ?
#
loop_
_entity_poly.entity_id
_entity_poly.type
_entity_poly.pdbx_seq_one_letter_code
_entity_poly.pdbx_strand_id
1 'polypeptide(L)'
;MPAPKGNKYALGNQGGRPPIYSSVEDLATNIEAYFTYCEGESHEEERTEKKKQKNPTTKKMETVEVKTMVTVWDRDPERPTWTNLALFLGFESRKTLHDYSQKEEFSYPIKRALTIIESIYEDALMSQGPTGAIFALKNLGWTDSKEVTGKDGGPIQHSHTLTPEDVAAFSAKFNKTY
;
A
#
# COMPACT_ATOMS: atom_id res chain seq x y z
N MET A 1 44.69 -1.01 14.08
CA MET A 1 44.50 -0.09 15.23
C MET A 1 43.07 -0.23 15.73
N PRO A 2 42.84 -0.50 17.03
CA PRO A 2 41.51 -0.52 17.64
C PRO A 2 41.03 0.92 17.91
N ALA A 3 39.75 1.20 17.67
CA ALA A 3 39.16 2.52 17.88
C ALA A 3 39.24 2.97 19.37
N PRO A 4 39.41 4.26 19.66
CA PRO A 4 39.59 4.75 21.03
C PRO A 4 38.33 4.54 21.88
N LYS A 5 38.51 3.92 23.06
CA LYS A 5 37.48 3.79 24.10
C LYS A 5 37.15 5.17 24.67
N GLY A 6 35.89 5.59 24.54
CA GLY A 6 35.40 6.84 25.16
C GLY A 6 34.56 7.76 24.26
N ASN A 7 33.91 7.27 23.20
CA ASN A 7 32.94 8.10 22.48
C ASN A 7 31.77 8.48 23.40
N LYS A 8 31.75 9.72 23.87
CA LYS A 8 30.63 10.37 24.59
C LYS A 8 29.30 10.37 23.83
N TYR A 9 29.34 10.12 22.52
CA TYR A 9 28.16 9.96 21.66
C TYR A 9 27.64 8.50 21.60
N ALA A 10 28.30 7.56 22.29
CA ALA A 10 27.86 6.18 22.47
C ALA A 10 27.21 5.95 23.85
N LEU A 11 26.90 7.01 24.61
CA LEU A 11 25.87 6.91 25.64
C LEU A 11 24.55 6.77 24.90
N GLY A 12 23.98 5.56 24.91
CA GLY A 12 22.72 5.24 24.26
C GLY A 12 21.65 6.26 24.62
N ASN A 13 21.05 6.87 23.60
CA ASN A 13 19.86 7.68 23.78
C ASN A 13 18.77 6.77 24.38
N GLN A 14 18.28 7.11 25.58
CA GLN A 14 17.19 6.40 26.26
C GLN A 14 15.85 6.66 25.55
N GLY A 15 15.74 6.26 24.28
CA GLY A 15 14.52 6.30 23.49
C GLY A 15 14.61 7.17 22.24
N GLY A 16 14.11 6.63 21.13
CA GLY A 16 13.70 7.42 19.96
C GLY A 16 12.35 8.11 20.19
N ARG A 17 11.68 8.53 19.12
CA ARG A 17 10.31 9.05 19.18
C ARG A 17 9.44 8.07 20.01
N PRO A 18 8.72 8.55 21.04
CA PRO A 18 7.89 7.67 21.85
C PRO A 18 6.85 6.97 20.97
N PRO A 19 6.51 5.71 21.30
CA PRO A 19 5.52 4.97 20.52
C PRO A 19 4.16 5.69 20.55
N ILE A 20 3.53 5.85 19.38
CA ILE A 20 2.20 6.47 19.24
C ILE A 20 1.13 5.61 19.92
N TYR A 21 1.16 4.31 19.68
CA TYR A 21 0.29 3.33 20.34
C TYR A 21 1.09 2.53 21.35
N SER A 22 0.53 2.43 22.56
CA SER A 22 1.01 1.57 23.66
C SER A 22 0.07 0.39 23.94
N SER A 23 -1.15 0.42 23.41
CA SER A 23 -2.14 -0.65 23.54
C SER A 23 -2.48 -1.22 22.17
N VAL A 24 -2.52 -2.56 22.09
CA VAL A 24 -2.94 -3.29 20.88
C VAL A 24 -4.41 -3.01 20.56
N GLU A 25 -5.24 -2.88 21.59
CA GLU A 25 -6.67 -2.63 21.47
C GLU A 25 -6.92 -1.27 20.82
N ASP A 26 -6.24 -0.22 21.31
CA ASP A 26 -6.36 1.13 20.74
C ASP A 26 -5.95 1.14 19.26
N LEU A 27 -4.86 0.46 18.91
CA LEU A 27 -4.41 0.35 17.53
C LEU A 27 -5.46 -0.37 16.66
N ALA A 28 -6.01 -1.49 17.13
CA ALA A 28 -7.02 -2.25 16.41
C ALA A 28 -8.30 -1.44 16.20
N THR A 29 -8.79 -0.75 17.23
CA THR A 29 -9.96 0.12 17.15
C THR A 29 -9.75 1.26 16.15
N ASN A 30 -8.56 1.89 16.13
CA ASN A 30 -8.28 2.96 15.16
C ASN A 30 -8.13 2.42 13.72
N ILE A 31 -7.62 1.20 13.55
CA ILE A 31 -7.60 0.52 12.25
C ILE A 31 -9.02 0.24 11.76
N GLU A 32 -9.91 -0.24 12.62
CA GLU A 32 -11.31 -0.48 12.28
C GLU A 32 -12.04 0.84 11.96
N ALA A 33 -11.82 1.87 12.77
CA ALA A 33 -12.34 3.20 12.52
C ALA A 33 -11.91 3.76 11.15
N TYR A 34 -10.69 3.47 10.71
CA TYR A 34 -10.24 3.83 9.37
C TYR A 34 -11.03 3.11 8.27
N PHE A 35 -11.28 1.81 8.40
CA PHE A 35 -12.05 1.08 7.39
C PHE A 35 -13.52 1.52 7.36
N THR A 36 -14.15 1.75 8.52
CA THR A 36 -15.48 2.37 8.60
C THR A 36 -15.47 3.78 8.02
N TYR A 37 -14.41 4.56 8.25
CA TYR A 37 -14.23 5.83 7.56
C TYR A 37 -14.17 5.61 6.04
N CYS A 38 -13.50 4.59 5.51
CA CYS A 38 -13.48 4.35 4.07
C CYS A 38 -14.85 3.98 3.47
N GLU A 39 -15.82 3.50 4.23
CA GLU A 39 -17.16 3.14 3.74
C GLU A 39 -18.03 4.35 3.34
N GLY A 40 -17.60 5.57 3.68
CA GLY A 40 -18.36 6.79 3.39
C GLY A 40 -19.46 7.08 4.42
N GLU A 41 -20.24 8.13 4.19
CA GLU A 41 -21.41 8.49 5.00
C GLU A 41 -22.57 8.80 4.06
N SER A 42 -23.75 8.24 4.36
CA SER A 42 -24.96 8.48 3.57
C SER A 42 -26.20 8.55 4.44
N HIS A 43 -27.20 9.26 3.96
CA HIS A 43 -28.53 9.32 4.54
C HIS A 43 -29.59 9.04 3.47
N GLU A 44 -30.77 8.63 3.93
CA GLU A 44 -31.94 8.46 3.06
C GLU A 44 -32.82 9.70 3.17
N GLU A 45 -33.10 10.34 2.04
CA GLU A 45 -34.06 11.43 1.97
C GLU A 45 -35.17 11.15 0.97
N GLU A 46 -36.33 11.75 1.24
CA GLU A 46 -37.50 11.63 0.37
C GLU A 46 -37.42 12.66 -0.75
N ARG A 47 -37.29 12.18 -1.99
CA ARG A 47 -37.27 13.03 -3.18
C ARG A 47 -38.51 12.84 -4.02
N THR A 48 -39.08 13.94 -4.51
CA THR A 48 -40.23 13.91 -5.43
C THR A 48 -39.74 13.99 -6.86
N GLU A 49 -40.03 12.96 -7.66
CA GLU A 49 -39.69 12.92 -9.08
C GLU A 49 -40.95 12.92 -9.94
N LYS A 50 -40.91 13.65 -11.04
CA LYS A 50 -41.96 13.67 -12.06
C LYS A 50 -41.70 12.55 -13.06
N LYS A 51 -42.42 11.44 -12.95
CA LYS A 51 -42.32 10.31 -13.90
C LYS A 51 -43.51 10.32 -14.86
N LYS A 52 -43.24 10.08 -16.16
CA LYS A 52 -44.30 9.85 -17.14
C LYS A 52 -44.78 8.41 -16.99
N GLN A 53 -46.03 8.24 -16.59
CA GLN A 53 -46.66 6.93 -16.46
C GLN A 53 -47.88 6.86 -17.38
N LYS A 54 -48.12 5.67 -17.93
CA LYS A 54 -49.24 5.45 -18.83
C LYS A 54 -50.49 5.25 -17.98
N ASN A 55 -51.46 6.15 -18.09
CA ASN A 55 -52.69 6.05 -17.31
C ASN A 55 -53.49 4.82 -17.81
N PRO A 56 -53.79 3.84 -16.94
CA PRO A 56 -54.39 2.57 -17.35
C PRO A 56 -55.78 2.74 -18.00
N THR A 57 -56.50 3.82 -17.68
CA THR A 57 -57.87 4.06 -18.18
C THR A 57 -57.89 4.83 -19.49
N THR A 58 -57.06 5.86 -19.64
CA THR A 58 -57.05 6.76 -20.81
C THR A 58 -55.94 6.43 -21.84
N LYS A 59 -55.03 5.49 -21.53
CA LYS A 59 -53.85 5.12 -22.33
C LYS A 59 -52.90 6.28 -22.68
N LYS A 60 -53.16 7.49 -22.18
CA LYS A 60 -52.32 8.67 -22.37
C LYS A 60 -51.15 8.67 -21.38
N MET A 61 -50.04 9.27 -21.81
CA MET A 61 -48.90 9.56 -20.96
C MET A 61 -49.28 10.72 -20.05
N GLU A 62 -49.28 10.49 -18.75
CA GLU A 62 -49.52 11.52 -17.74
C GLU A 62 -48.30 11.62 -16.84
N THR A 63 -48.02 12.82 -16.33
CA THR A 63 -46.90 13.03 -15.42
C THR A 63 -47.43 12.83 -14.00
N VAL A 64 -46.89 11.83 -13.31
CA VAL A 64 -47.24 11.52 -11.92
C VAL A 64 -46.06 11.94 -11.04
N GLU A 65 -46.35 12.63 -9.93
CA GLU A 65 -45.37 12.92 -8.89
C GLU A 65 -45.21 11.68 -8.02
N VAL A 66 -44.03 11.05 -8.10
CA VAL A 66 -43.69 9.86 -7.33
C VAL A 66 -42.70 10.27 -6.26
N LYS A 67 -43.05 10.05 -4.99
CA LYS A 67 -42.14 10.15 -3.86
C LYS A 67 -41.29 8.88 -3.80
N THR A 68 -39.98 9.01 -3.76
CA THR A 68 -39.03 7.89 -3.73
C THR A 68 -37.98 8.18 -2.67
N MET A 69 -37.64 7.16 -1.87
CA MET A 69 -36.51 7.23 -0.96
C MET A 69 -35.23 7.08 -1.79
N VAL A 70 -34.34 8.05 -1.68
CA VAL A 70 -33.06 8.05 -2.39
C VAL A 70 -31.94 8.12 -1.35
N THR A 71 -30.94 7.26 -1.51
CA THR A 71 -29.70 7.35 -0.75
C THR A 71 -28.87 8.51 -1.30
N VAL A 72 -28.57 9.48 -0.44
CA VAL A 72 -27.70 10.61 -0.72
C VAL A 72 -26.42 10.45 0.08
N TRP A 73 -25.28 10.53 -0.60
CA TRP A 73 -23.97 10.43 0.01
C TRP A 73 -23.55 11.81 0.54
N ASP A 74 -23.35 11.92 1.85
CA ASP A 74 -22.72 13.08 2.48
C ASP A 74 -21.21 13.06 2.26
N ARG A 75 -20.64 11.86 2.21
CA ARG A 75 -19.25 11.60 1.92
C ARG A 75 -19.12 10.33 1.11
N ASP A 76 -18.49 10.45 -0.03
CA ASP A 76 -18.26 9.32 -0.91
C ASP A 76 -17.36 8.26 -0.23
N PRO A 77 -17.63 6.96 -0.47
CA PRO A 77 -16.74 5.91 -0.03
C PRO A 77 -15.35 6.05 -0.68
N GLU A 78 -14.31 5.84 0.10
CA GLU A 78 -12.92 5.89 -0.34
C GLU A 78 -12.31 4.49 -0.39
N ARG A 79 -11.39 4.25 -1.33
CA ARG A 79 -10.63 3.00 -1.35
C ARG A 79 -9.52 3.07 -0.30
N PRO A 80 -9.45 2.14 0.66
CA PRO A 80 -8.39 2.15 1.65
C PRO A 80 -7.04 1.87 0.97
N THR A 81 -6.03 2.66 1.34
CA THR A 81 -4.65 2.46 0.90
C THR A 81 -3.70 2.38 2.09
N TRP A 82 -2.51 1.81 1.88
CA TRP A 82 -1.50 1.72 2.93
C TRP A 82 -1.06 3.12 3.43
N THR A 83 -0.90 4.08 2.53
CA THR A 83 -0.52 5.44 2.90
C THR A 83 -1.59 6.11 3.74
N ASN A 84 -2.86 6.01 3.34
CA ASN A 84 -3.96 6.65 4.09
C ASN A 84 -4.19 5.98 5.44
N LEU A 85 -4.01 4.66 5.55
CA LEU A 85 -4.02 3.97 6.83
C LEU A 85 -2.93 4.53 7.77
N ALA A 86 -1.70 4.69 7.27
CA ALA A 86 -0.62 5.24 8.07
C ALA A 86 -0.92 6.68 8.55
N LEU A 87 -1.45 7.52 7.65
CA LEU A 87 -1.83 8.90 7.95
C LEU A 87 -2.97 8.97 8.97
N PHE A 88 -4.01 8.15 8.80
CA PHE A 88 -5.16 8.09 9.71
C PHE A 88 -4.74 7.67 11.12
N LEU A 89 -3.83 6.71 11.22
CA LEU A 89 -3.26 6.26 12.49
C LEU A 89 -2.26 7.25 13.11
N GLY A 90 -1.97 8.39 12.47
CA GLY A 90 -1.07 9.43 12.97
C GLY A 90 0.43 9.12 12.77
N PHE A 91 0.76 8.15 11.93
CA PHE A 91 2.15 7.89 11.54
C PHE A 91 2.64 8.94 10.53
N GLU A 92 3.93 9.28 10.61
CA GLU A 92 4.56 10.21 9.66
C GLU A 92 4.85 9.57 8.31
N SER A 93 4.93 8.24 8.26
CA SER A 93 5.29 7.50 7.06
C SER A 93 4.77 6.07 7.09
N ARG A 94 4.63 5.45 5.91
CA ARG A 94 4.39 4.01 5.78
C ARG A 94 5.47 3.16 6.45
N LYS A 95 6.72 3.67 6.50
CA LYS A 95 7.83 2.98 7.15
C LYS A 95 7.57 2.80 8.64
N THR A 96 7.06 3.82 9.33
CA THR A 96 6.77 3.72 10.77
C THR A 96 5.68 2.68 11.03
N LEU A 97 4.63 2.65 10.21
CA LEU A 97 3.58 1.62 10.29
C LEU A 97 4.14 0.21 10.03
N HIS A 98 5.05 0.06 9.06
CA HIS A 98 5.76 -1.19 8.81
C HIS A 98 6.63 -1.61 10.00
N ASP A 99 7.39 -0.69 10.59
CA ASP A 99 8.25 -1.00 11.74
C ASP A 99 7.41 -1.44 12.95
N TYR A 100 6.18 -0.93 13.09
CA TYR A 100 5.20 -1.44 14.06
C TYR A 100 4.71 -2.86 13.75
N SER A 101 4.49 -3.19 12.47
CA SER A 101 4.02 -4.54 12.08
C SER A 101 5.04 -5.64 12.36
N GLN A 102 6.31 -5.27 12.57
CA GLN A 102 7.38 -6.19 12.95
C GLN A 102 7.46 -6.44 14.47
N LYS A 103 6.78 -5.63 15.29
CA LYS A 103 6.69 -5.86 16.74
C LYS A 103 5.61 -6.90 17.02
N GLU A 104 5.92 -7.99 17.71
CA GLU A 104 4.97 -9.08 17.96
C GLU A 104 3.61 -8.58 18.50
N GLU A 105 3.66 -7.69 19.48
CA GLU A 105 2.50 -7.05 20.12
C GLU A 105 1.53 -6.39 19.11
N PHE A 106 2.05 -5.65 18.13
CA PHE A 106 1.24 -4.91 17.16
C PHE A 106 1.12 -5.59 15.79
N SER A 107 1.81 -6.72 15.61
CA SER A 107 1.97 -7.36 14.30
C SER A 107 0.64 -7.83 13.71
N TYR A 108 -0.20 -8.47 14.52
CA TYR A 108 -1.46 -9.07 14.07
C TYR A 108 -2.44 -8.05 13.46
N PRO A 109 -2.87 -6.99 14.17
CA PRO A 109 -3.87 -6.06 13.63
C PRO A 109 -3.36 -5.31 12.39
N ILE A 110 -2.06 -4.96 12.34
CA ILE A 110 -1.49 -4.28 11.17
C ILE A 110 -1.41 -5.23 9.98
N LYS A 111 -0.93 -6.46 10.16
CA LYS A 111 -0.85 -7.43 9.06
C LYS A 111 -2.23 -7.74 8.50
N ARG A 112 -3.24 -7.90 9.37
CA ARG A 112 -4.64 -8.07 8.95
C ARG A 112 -5.11 -6.88 8.10
N ALA A 113 -4.85 -5.66 8.54
CA ALA A 113 -5.21 -4.45 7.78
C ALA A 113 -4.54 -4.39 6.40
N LEU A 114 -3.24 -4.74 6.34
CA LEU A 114 -2.50 -4.77 5.08
C LEU A 114 -3.02 -5.86 4.14
N THR A 115 -3.39 -7.04 4.64
CA THR A 115 -4.02 -8.10 3.84
C THR A 115 -5.38 -7.69 3.26
N ILE A 116 -6.18 -6.91 3.99
CA ILE A 116 -7.44 -6.34 3.45
C ILE A 116 -7.14 -5.37 2.29
N ILE A 117 -6.14 -4.50 2.45
CA ILE A 117 -5.74 -3.57 1.40
C ILE A 117 -5.18 -4.33 0.18
N GLU A 118 -4.41 -5.38 0.43
CA GLU A 118 -3.85 -6.27 -0.59
C GLU A 118 -4.97 -6.95 -1.40
N SER A 119 -5.99 -7.51 -0.75
CA SER A 119 -7.12 -8.17 -1.46
C SER A 119 -7.88 -7.19 -2.37
N ILE A 120 -8.00 -5.92 -1.98
CA ILE A 120 -8.63 -4.89 -2.83
C ILE A 120 -7.82 -4.65 -4.11
N TYR A 121 -6.49 -4.68 -4.02
CA TYR A 121 -5.64 -4.58 -5.19
C TYR A 121 -5.64 -5.88 -6.01
N GLU A 122 -5.76 -7.04 -5.38
CA GLU A 122 -5.97 -8.31 -6.09
C GLU A 122 -7.27 -8.28 -6.91
N ASP A 123 -8.39 -7.86 -6.33
CA ASP A 123 -9.65 -7.71 -7.06
C ASP A 123 -9.50 -6.74 -8.25
N ALA A 124 -8.75 -5.66 -8.06
CA ALA A 124 -8.47 -4.70 -9.13
C ALA A 124 -7.59 -5.27 -10.26
N LEU A 125 -6.82 -6.35 -10.02
CA LEU A 125 -6.07 -7.04 -11.08
C LEU A 125 -6.99 -7.70 -12.11
N MET A 126 -8.21 -8.05 -11.72
CA MET A 126 -9.20 -8.69 -12.61
C MET A 126 -9.84 -7.69 -13.59
N SER A 127 -9.56 -6.39 -13.42
CA SER A 127 -10.07 -5.33 -14.29
C SER A 127 -9.24 -5.16 -15.57
N GLN A 128 -9.78 -4.42 -16.54
CA GLN A 128 -9.13 -4.15 -17.84
C GLN A 128 -7.87 -3.26 -17.74
N GLY A 129 -7.59 -2.64 -16.58
CA GLY A 129 -6.46 -1.72 -16.37
C GLY A 129 -5.68 -2.00 -15.09
N PRO A 130 -5.03 -3.17 -14.95
CA PRO A 130 -4.45 -3.61 -13.69
C PRO A 130 -3.10 -2.96 -13.33
N THR A 131 -2.53 -2.10 -14.19
CA THR A 131 -1.18 -1.53 -14.01
C THR A 131 -0.99 -0.84 -12.65
N GLY A 132 -1.97 -0.07 -12.20
CA GLY A 132 -1.91 0.58 -10.88
C GLY A 132 -1.94 -0.42 -9.73
N ALA A 133 -2.77 -1.46 -9.84
CA ALA A 133 -2.86 -2.54 -8.85
C ALA A 133 -1.56 -3.36 -8.80
N ILE A 134 -0.98 -3.71 -9.95
CA ILE A 134 0.33 -4.37 -10.05
C ILE A 134 1.41 -3.54 -9.35
N PHE A 135 1.44 -2.23 -9.60
CA PHE A 135 2.40 -1.34 -8.94
C PHE A 135 2.19 -1.28 -7.43
N ALA A 136 0.94 -1.23 -6.96
CA ALA A 136 0.61 -1.22 -5.53
C ALA A 136 1.01 -2.54 -4.84
N LEU A 137 0.68 -3.69 -5.43
CA LEU A 137 1.04 -5.02 -4.91
C LEU A 137 2.56 -5.21 -4.84
N LYS A 138 3.31 -4.75 -5.85
CA LYS A 138 4.77 -4.74 -5.79
C LYS A 138 5.31 -3.91 -4.62
N ASN A 139 4.69 -2.76 -4.33
CA ASN A 139 5.04 -1.97 -3.15
C ASN A 139 4.65 -2.66 -1.83
N LEU A 140 3.69 -3.58 -1.84
CA LEU A 140 3.30 -4.43 -0.70
C LEU A 140 4.21 -5.67 -0.54
N GLY A 141 5.21 -5.83 -1.42
CA GLY A 141 6.19 -6.92 -1.32
C GLY A 141 6.01 -8.02 -2.37
N TRP A 142 5.05 -7.89 -3.30
CA TRP A 142 4.91 -8.87 -4.38
C TRP A 142 6.08 -8.77 -5.35
N THR A 143 6.58 -9.93 -5.78
CA THR A 143 7.66 -10.02 -6.74
C THR A 143 7.25 -10.92 -7.90
N ASP A 144 7.48 -10.47 -9.12
CA ASP A 144 7.40 -11.35 -10.29
C ASP A 144 8.61 -12.27 -10.29
N SER A 145 8.38 -13.58 -10.37
CA SER A 145 9.46 -14.54 -10.62
C SER A 145 10.02 -14.31 -12.02
N LYS A 146 11.34 -14.20 -12.13
CA LYS A 146 12.06 -14.09 -13.41
C LYS A 146 13.04 -15.24 -13.54
N GLU A 147 12.85 -16.07 -14.56
CA GLU A 147 13.88 -17.01 -15.00
C GLU A 147 14.77 -16.29 -16.03
N VAL A 148 16.04 -16.11 -15.70
CA VAL A 148 17.03 -15.54 -16.61
C VAL A 148 17.87 -16.68 -17.17
N THR A 149 17.72 -16.96 -18.45
CA THR A 149 18.53 -17.94 -19.18
C THR A 149 19.48 -17.26 -20.15
N GLY A 150 20.57 -17.95 -20.49
CA GLY A 150 21.46 -17.56 -21.57
C GLY A 150 20.80 -17.74 -22.93
N LYS A 151 21.56 -17.44 -24.00
CA LYS A 151 21.10 -17.62 -25.37
C LYS A 151 20.56 -19.04 -25.57
N ASP A 152 19.39 -19.16 -26.20
CA ASP A 152 18.70 -20.43 -26.48
C ASP A 152 18.36 -21.28 -25.25
N GLY A 153 18.17 -20.65 -24.07
CA GLY A 153 17.88 -21.36 -22.83
C GLY A 153 19.12 -22.00 -22.18
N GLY A 154 20.30 -21.74 -22.74
CA GLY A 154 21.57 -22.25 -22.24
C GLY A 154 22.06 -21.53 -20.98
N PRO A 155 23.22 -21.94 -20.44
CA PRO A 155 23.85 -21.28 -19.30
C PRO A 155 24.11 -19.79 -19.57
N ILE A 156 23.99 -18.96 -18.54
CA ILE A 156 24.37 -17.54 -18.61
C ILE A 156 25.86 -17.46 -18.90
N GLN A 157 26.22 -16.94 -20.07
CA GLN A 157 27.60 -16.72 -20.47
C GLN A 157 28.04 -15.34 -19.94
N HIS A 158 28.97 -15.31 -18.99
CA HIS A 158 29.64 -14.07 -18.63
C HIS A 158 30.74 -13.82 -19.67
N SER A 159 30.62 -12.75 -20.45
CA SER A 159 31.51 -12.45 -21.58
C SER A 159 32.94 -12.05 -21.18
N HIS A 160 33.23 -11.90 -19.89
CA HIS A 160 34.57 -11.52 -19.44
C HIS A 160 34.91 -12.18 -18.11
N THR A 161 35.62 -13.31 -18.20
CA THR A 161 36.39 -13.84 -17.08
C THR A 161 37.72 -13.10 -17.08
N LEU A 162 37.99 -12.28 -16.06
CA LEU A 162 39.29 -11.61 -15.90
C LEU A 162 40.38 -12.67 -15.92
N THR A 163 41.22 -12.66 -16.95
CA THR A 163 42.38 -13.55 -16.99
C THR A 163 43.45 -13.01 -16.02
N PRO A 164 44.37 -13.86 -15.54
CA PRO A 164 45.52 -13.40 -14.77
C PRO A 164 46.33 -12.30 -15.49
N GLU A 165 46.32 -12.31 -16.84
CA GLU A 165 46.95 -11.30 -17.68
C GLU A 165 46.19 -9.96 -17.65
N ASP A 166 44.86 -9.97 -17.66
CA ASP A 166 44.04 -8.76 -17.51
C ASP A 166 44.26 -8.10 -16.14
N VAL A 167 44.37 -8.93 -15.08
CA VAL A 167 44.66 -8.47 -13.71
C VAL A 167 46.09 -7.90 -13.63
N ALA A 168 47.06 -8.56 -14.26
CA ALA A 168 48.44 -8.09 -14.30
C ALA A 168 48.58 -6.78 -15.11
N ALA A 169 47.88 -6.64 -16.23
CA ALA A 169 47.87 -5.43 -17.05
C ALA A 169 47.22 -4.24 -16.32
N PHE A 170 46.17 -4.50 -15.53
CA PHE A 170 45.54 -3.47 -14.69
C PHE A 170 46.48 -3.03 -13.55
N SER A 171 47.12 -3.99 -12.86
CA SER A 171 48.10 -3.73 -11.80
C SER A 171 49.33 -2.96 -12.32
N ALA A 172 49.83 -3.31 -13.51
CA ALA A 172 50.96 -2.63 -14.14
C ALA A 172 50.64 -1.19 -14.58
N LYS A 173 49.39 -0.89 -14.96
CA LYS A 173 48.95 0.49 -15.23
C LYS A 173 48.85 1.33 -13.96
N PHE A 174 48.39 0.74 -12.85
CA PHE A 174 48.32 1.41 -11.54
C PHE A 174 49.70 1.71 -10.94
N ASN A 175 50.69 0.85 -11.16
CA ASN A 175 52.06 1.03 -10.65
C ASN A 175 52.95 1.95 -11.50
N LYS A 176 52.45 2.49 -12.62
CA LYS A 176 53.18 3.46 -13.47
C LYS A 176 52.79 4.91 -13.23
N THR A 177 51.91 5.19 -12.27
CA THR A 177 51.34 6.53 -12.04
C THR A 177 51.86 7.23 -10.77
N TYR A 178 52.93 6.74 -10.16
CA TYR A 178 53.66 7.42 -9.08
C TYR A 178 55.16 7.27 -9.24
#